data_AF-F4KPN6-F1
#
_entry.id   AF-F4KPN6-F1
#
_cell.length_a   1.000
_cell.length_b   1.000
_cell.length_c   1.000
_cell.angle_alpha   90.00
_cell.angle_beta   90.00
_cell.angle_gamma   90.00
#
_symmetry.space_group_name_H-M   'P 1'
#
loop_
_entity.id
_entity.type
_entity.pdbx_description
1 polymer ?
#
loop_
_entity_poly.entity_id
_entity_poly.type
_entity_poly.pdbx_seq_one_letter_code
_entity_poly.pdbx_strand_id
1 'polypeptide(L)' 'MPTFFIIDGVKIDFYYNDHVPPHFHAIYAEYEVLIEIESLKIHRGSLPKPQQKKILKWAKAN' A
#
# COMPACT_ATOMS: atom_id res chain seq x y z
N MET A 1 -12.59 2.22 6.55
CA MET A 1 -11.53 1.52 5.81
C MET A 1 -12.18 0.74 4.66
N PRO A 2 -12.53 1.38 3.53
CA PRO A 2 -12.89 0.63 2.34
C PRO A 2 -11.64 0.04 1.69
N THR A 3 -11.68 -1.26 1.42
CA THR A 3 -10.70 -1.94 0.56
C THR A 3 -11.12 -1.75 -0.88
N PHE A 4 -10.26 -1.13 -1.68
CA PHE A 4 -10.54 -0.86 -3.08
C PHE A 4 -10.00 -1.97 -3.98
N PHE A 5 -8.84 -2.53 -3.63
CA PHE A 5 -8.21 -3.60 -4.41
C PHE A 5 -7.71 -4.72 -3.51
N ILE A 6 -7.65 -5.93 -4.06
CA ILE A 6 -6.95 -7.07 -3.47
C ILE A 6 -6.03 -7.62 -4.56
N ILE A 7 -4.72 -7.58 -4.31
CA ILE A 7 -3.69 -7.95 -5.29
C ILE A 7 -2.81 -9.01 -4.65
N ASP A 8 -2.83 -10.23 -5.19
CA ASP A 8 -2.05 -11.36 -4.65
C ASP A 8 -2.21 -11.55 -3.13
N GLY A 9 -3.43 -11.31 -2.61
CA GLY A 9 -3.75 -11.42 -1.18
C GLY A 9 -3.36 -10.19 -0.33
N VAL A 10 -2.80 -9.15 -0.94
CA VAL A 10 -2.54 -7.86 -0.28
C VAL A 10 -3.74 -6.95 -0.50
N LYS A 11 -4.33 -6.45 0.59
CA LYS A 11 -5.42 -5.47 0.53
C LYS A 11 -4.85 -4.07 0.31
N ILE A 12 -5.46 -3.32 -0.59
CA ILE A 12 -5.17 -1.89 -0.80
C ILE A 12 -6.34 -1.08 -0.28
N ASP A 13 -6.09 -0.36 0.81
CA ASP A 13 -7.07 0.46 1.48
C ASP A 13 -6.69 1.95 1.37
N PHE A 14 -7.70 2.81 1.21
CA PHE A 14 -7.54 4.27 1.25
C PHE A 14 -8.42 4.83 2.36
N TYR A 15 -7.85 5.66 3.23
CA TYR A 15 -8.59 6.28 4.32
C TYR A 15 -8.83 7.76 4.01
N TYR A 16 -10.12 8.14 4.01
CA TYR A 16 -10.56 9.50 3.66
C TYR A 16 -9.96 10.59 4.56
N ASN A 17 -9.66 10.27 5.82
CA ASN A 17 -9.12 11.21 6.79
C ASN A 17 -7.62 11.03 7.04
N ASP A 18 -6.92 10.33 6.14
CA ASP A 18 -5.47 10.18 6.27
C ASP A 18 -4.71 11.41 5.77
N HIS A 19 -3.59 11.69 6.45
CA HIS A 19 -2.89 12.95 6.37
C HIS A 19 -1.91 13.04 5.19
N VAL A 20 -1.29 14.22 5.05
CA VAL A 20 -0.23 14.51 4.08
C VAL A 20 1.06 13.78 4.48
N PRO A 21 1.80 13.15 3.54
CA PRO A 21 1.55 13.07 2.09
C PRO A 21 0.47 12.04 1.71
N PRO A 22 -0.22 12.22 0.56
CA PRO A 22 -1.17 11.22 0.06
C PRO A 22 -0.53 9.84 -0.08
N HIS A 23 -1.11 8.85 0.59
CA HIS A 23 -0.61 7.48 0.62
C HIS A 23 -1.76 6.47 0.58
N PHE A 24 -1.43 5.22 0.26
CA PHE A 24 -2.33 4.09 0.41
C PHE A 24 -1.76 3.06 1.39
N HIS A 25 -2.65 2.29 1.99
CA HIS A 25 -2.30 1.22 2.91
C HIS A 25 -2.26 -0.10 2.14
N ALA A 26 -1.14 -0.81 2.21
CA ALA A 26 -1.03 -2.18 1.73
C ALA A 26 -0.90 -3.13 2.91
N ILE A 27 -1.88 -4.01 3.08
CA ILE A 27 -2.04 -4.87 4.25
C ILE A 27 -1.96 -6.34 3.83
N TYR A 28 -1.10 -7.10 4.48
CA TYR A 28 -0.92 -8.54 4.28
C TYR A 28 -0.73 -9.25 5.61
N ALA A 29 -1.72 -10.05 6.02
CA ALA A 29 -1.74 -10.69 7.34
C ALA A 29 -1.52 -9.66 8.48
N GLU A 30 -0.48 -9.81 9.29
CA GLU A 30 -0.10 -8.87 10.35
C GLU A 30 0.72 -7.66 9.86
N TYR A 31 1.12 -7.65 8.59
CA TYR A 31 1.97 -6.61 8.02
C TYR A 31 1.15 -5.50 7.39
N GLU A 32 1.59 -4.26 7.62
CA GLU A 32 1.05 -3.06 6.99
C GLU A 32 2.19 -2.15 6.53
N VAL A 33 2.03 -1.58 5.35
CA VAL A 33 2.90 -0.52 4.83
C VAL A 33 2.06 0.61 4.25
N LEU A 34 2.49 1.84 4.50
CA LEU A 34 1.95 3.06 3.92
C LEU A 34 2.88 3.48 2.79
N ILE A 35 2.35 3.59 1.58
CA ILE A 35 3.12 3.94 0.38
C ILE A 35 2.57 5.24 -0.19
N GLU A 36 3.45 6.24 -0.34
CA GLU A 36 3.10 7.53 -0.96
C GLU A 36 2.68 7.33 -2.41
N ILE A 37 1.55 7.91 -2.81
CA ILE A 37 0.97 7.70 -4.15
C ILE A 37 1.87 8.27 -5.24
N GLU A 38 2.38 9.49 -5.06
CA GLU A 38 3.19 10.16 -6.09
C GLU A 38 4.60 9.59 -6.21
N SER A 39 5.26 9.35 -5.07
CA SER A 39 6.67 8.99 -5.04
C SER A 39 6.91 7.47 -5.02
N LEU A 40 5.88 6.68 -4.71
CA LEU A 40 5.94 5.25 -4.40
C LEU A 40 6.95 4.89 -3.30
N LYS A 41 7.35 5.88 -2.48
CA LYS A 41 8.21 5.65 -1.33
C LYS A 41 7.39 5.07 -0.19
N ILE A 42 8.03 4.21 0.58
CA ILE A 42 7.48 3.75 1.85
C ILE A 42 7.51 4.92 2.82
N HIS A 43 6.34 5.34 3.26
CA HIS A 43 6.17 6.33 4.31
C HIS A 43 6.36 5.71 5.69
N ARG A 44 5.74 4.55 5.92
CA ARG A 44 5.79 3.83 7.21
C ARG A 44 5.51 2.35 7.04
N GLY A 45 6.02 1.54 7.96
CA GLY A 45 5.72 0.11 8.02
C GLY A 45 6.51 -0.70 7.01
N SER A 46 6.09 -1.93 6.78
CA SER A 46 6.78 -2.84 5.87
C SER A 46 5.89 -4.01 5.49
N LEU A 47 6.17 -4.60 4.34
CA LEU A 47 5.64 -5.89 3.92
C LEU A 47 6.79 -6.88 3.78
N PRO A 48 6.51 -8.20 3.81
CA PRO A 48 7.48 -9.17 3.36
C PRO A 48 7.92 -8.85 1.92
N LYS A 49 9.22 -9.00 1.64
CA LYS A 49 9.85 -8.52 0.39
C LYS A 49 9.13 -8.95 -0.90
N PRO A 50 8.61 -10.19 -1.05
CA PRO A 50 7.88 -10.59 -2.25
C PRO A 50 6.60 -9.77 -2.48
N GLN A 51 5.81 -9.56 -1.44
CA GLN A 51 4.55 -8.81 -1.46
C GLN A 51 4.83 -7.33 -1.75
N GLN A 52 5.84 -6.75 -1.08
CA GLN A 52 6.24 -5.36 -1.34
C GLN A 52 6.63 -5.15 -2.81
N LYS A 53 7.44 -6.05 -3.38
CA LYS A 53 7.86 -5.95 -4.78
C LYS A 53 6.67 -6.04 -5.74
N LYS A 54 5.69 -6.90 -5.44
CA LYS A 54 4.46 -7.04 -6.24
C LYS A 54 3.63 -5.76 -6.19
N ILE A 55 3.40 -5.21 -5.01
CA ILE A 55 2.63 -3.98 -4.84
C ILE A 55 3.31 -2.77 -5.49
N LEU A 56 4.61 -2.59 -5.29
CA LEU A 56 5.33 -1.49 -5.94
C LEU A 56 5.34 -1.63 -7.47
N LYS A 57 5.40 -2.85 -7.99
CA LYS A 57 5.27 -3.09 -9.44
C LYS A 57 3.87 -2.74 -9.94
N TRP A 58 2.82 -3.13 -9.22
CA TRP A 58 1.45 -2.79 -9.56
C TRP A 58 1.21 -1.27 -9.51
N ALA A 59 1.66 -0.61 -8.43
CA ALA A 59 1.50 0.82 -8.25
C ALA A 59 2.27 1.66 -9.28
N LYS A 60 3.36 1.12 -9.86
CA LYS A 60 4.07 1.78 -10.97
C LYS A 60 3.35 1.66 -12.31
N ALA A 61 2.45 0.69 -12.44
CA ALA A 61 1.75 0.38 -13.70
C ALA A 61 0.35 1.01 -13.79
N ASN A 62 -0.09 1.71 -12.75
CA ASN A 62 -1.38 2.40 -12.64
C ASN A 62 -1.15 3.83 -12.17
#